data_AF-A0A389MTH1-F1
#
_entry.id   AF-A0A389MTH1-F1
#
_cell.length_a   1.000
_cell.length_b   1.000
_cell.length_c   1.000
_cell.angle_alpha   90.00
_cell.angle_beta   90.00
_cell.angle_gamma   90.00
#
_symmetry.space_group_name_H-M   'P 1'
#
loop_
_entity.id
_entity.type
_entity.pdbx_description
1 polymer ?
#
loop_
_entity_poly.entity_id
_entity_poly.type
_entity_poly.pdbx_seq_one_letter_code
_entity_poly.pdbx_strand_id
1 'polypeptide(L)'
;MTEAASTARTLLSGLVKAALMSDDRASLLWREEAARGLAALRAAPEAARALRLDGLWTLAVQDAEAPEFREEEGRVSFGLPAACPFGVEELLDEGFGLDEAVERVRKSAATG
;
A
#
# COMPACT_ATOMS: atom_id res chain seq x y z
N MET A 1 18.14 2.40 3.49
CA MET A 1 17.01 2.25 2.55
C MET A 1 17.22 3.24 1.42
N THR A 2 17.03 2.84 0.17
CA THR A 2 17.12 3.77 -0.99
C THR A 2 15.87 4.65 -1.07
N GLU A 3 15.93 5.75 -1.80
CA GLU A 3 14.78 6.64 -1.98
C GLU A 3 13.58 5.92 -2.62
N ALA A 4 13.80 5.19 -3.73
CA ALA A 4 12.77 4.33 -4.34
C ALA A 4 12.17 3.29 -3.38
N ALA A 5 12.97 2.71 -2.46
CA ALA A 5 12.46 1.77 -1.47
C ALA A 5 11.57 2.46 -0.42
N SER A 6 11.95 3.65 0.03
CA SER A 6 11.11 4.49 0.91
C SER A 6 9.80 4.85 0.22
N THR A 7 9.87 5.29 -1.03
CA THR A 7 8.70 5.66 -1.85
C THR A 7 7.75 4.48 -2.05
N ALA A 8 8.27 3.29 -2.36
CA ALA A 8 7.46 2.08 -2.47
C ALA A 8 6.83 1.67 -1.14
N ARG A 9 7.57 1.78 -0.03
CA ARG A 9 7.02 1.51 1.31
C ARG A 9 5.86 2.48 1.63
N THR A 10 6.03 3.77 1.37
CA THR A 10 4.98 4.78 1.55
C THR A 10 3.76 4.50 0.69
N LEU A 11 3.96 4.15 -0.59
CA LEU A 11 2.87 3.73 -1.48
C LEU A 11 2.08 2.55 -0.88
N LEU A 12 2.78 1.47 -0.52
CA LEU A 12 2.16 0.27 0.01
C LEU A 12 1.45 0.55 1.35
N SER A 13 2.06 1.35 2.22
CA SER A 13 1.45 1.75 3.50
C SER A 13 0.18 2.56 3.26
N GLY A 14 0.18 3.48 2.30
CA GLY A 14 -1.01 4.25 1.92
C GLY A 14 -2.14 3.35 1.41
N LEU A 15 -1.82 2.33 0.59
CA LEU A 15 -2.80 1.35 0.12
C LEU A 15 -3.41 0.53 1.27
N VAL A 16 -2.58 0.07 2.21
CA VAL A 16 -3.05 -0.68 3.38
C VAL A 16 -3.94 0.19 4.26
N LYS A 17 -3.47 1.39 4.65
CA LYS A 17 -4.27 2.32 5.46
C LYS A 17 -5.60 2.65 4.79
N ALA A 18 -5.58 2.99 3.50
CA ALA A 18 -6.80 3.26 2.74
C ALA A 18 -7.80 2.10 2.76
N ALA A 19 -7.32 0.85 2.77
CA ALA A 19 -8.15 -0.35 2.81
C ALA A 19 -8.70 -0.67 4.20
N LEU A 20 -8.00 -0.26 5.26
CA LEU A 20 -8.37 -0.50 6.66
C LEU A 20 -9.32 0.57 7.23
N MET A 21 -9.27 1.80 6.70
CA MET A 21 -10.15 2.88 7.13
C MET A 21 -11.62 2.56 6.88
N SER A 22 -12.46 2.77 7.90
CA SER A 22 -13.92 2.63 7.78
C SER A 22 -14.61 3.94 7.35
N ASP A 23 -13.92 5.07 7.45
CA ASP A 23 -14.37 6.38 6.98
C ASP A 23 -13.83 6.66 5.57
N ASP A 24 -14.72 7.06 4.65
CA ASP A 24 -14.38 7.29 3.24
C ASP A 24 -13.42 8.48 3.05
N ARG A 25 -13.50 9.51 3.90
CA ARG A 25 -12.59 10.67 3.82
C ARG A 25 -11.20 10.31 4.30
N ALA A 26 -11.11 9.55 5.39
CA ALA A 26 -9.83 9.01 5.86
C ALA A 26 -9.20 8.08 4.79
N SER A 27 -10.01 7.21 4.16
CA SER A 27 -9.55 6.38 3.04
C SER A 27 -9.00 7.22 1.88
N LEU A 28 -9.67 8.32 1.51
CA LEU A 28 -9.24 9.23 0.43
C LEU A 28 -7.85 9.82 0.70
N LEU A 29 -7.58 10.28 1.92
CA LEU A 29 -6.29 10.88 2.28
C LEU A 29 -5.12 9.91 2.04
N TRP A 30 -5.30 8.65 2.41
CA TRP A 30 -4.29 7.62 2.20
C TRP A 30 -4.15 7.21 0.73
N ARG A 31 -5.24 7.27 -0.05
CA ARG A 31 -5.17 7.08 -1.52
C ARG A 31 -4.38 8.19 -2.21
N GLU A 32 -4.49 9.43 -1.75
CA GLU A 32 -3.69 10.54 -2.27
C GLU A 32 -2.20 10.37 -1.94
N GLU A 33 -1.87 9.88 -0.74
CA GLU A 33 -0.49 9.55 -0.38
C GLU A 33 0.08 8.41 -1.23
N ALA A 34 -0.72 7.35 -1.42
CA ALA A 34 -0.38 6.27 -2.34
C ALA A 34 -0.17 6.80 -3.77
N ALA A 35 -1.01 7.71 -4.26
CA ALA A 35 -0.87 8.31 -5.59
C ALA A 35 0.47 9.05 -5.77
N ARG A 36 0.90 9.81 -4.76
CA ARG A 36 2.21 10.49 -4.79
C ARG A 36 3.36 9.49 -4.86
N GLY A 37 3.30 8.42 -4.06
CA GLY A 37 4.31 7.36 -4.10
C GLY A 37 4.36 6.62 -5.44
N LEU A 38 3.19 6.30 -6.02
CA LEU A 38 3.09 5.66 -7.33
C LEU A 38 3.69 6.53 -8.44
N ALA A 39 3.37 7.81 -8.45
CA ALA A 39 3.91 8.75 -9.44
C ALA A 39 5.45 8.84 -9.35
N ALA A 40 6.00 8.90 -8.13
CA ALA A 40 7.44 8.93 -7.91
C ALA A 40 8.13 7.63 -8.34
N LEU A 41 7.53 6.46 -8.11
CA LEU A 41 8.05 5.18 -8.62
C LEU A 41 8.04 5.12 -10.15
N ARG A 42 6.95 5.56 -10.78
CA ARG A 42 6.82 5.59 -12.25
C ARG A 42 7.82 6.56 -12.89
N ALA A 43 8.24 7.61 -12.19
CA ALA A 43 9.28 8.51 -12.65
C ALA A 43 10.70 7.90 -12.62
N ALA A 44 10.89 6.80 -11.89
CA ALA A 44 12.17 6.10 -11.75
C ALA A 44 12.03 4.57 -11.95
N PRO A 45 11.60 4.10 -13.15
CA PRO A 45 11.19 2.72 -13.37
C PRO A 45 12.33 1.70 -13.17
N GLU A 46 13.56 2.02 -13.55
CA GLU A 46 14.72 1.14 -13.34
C GLU A 46 15.04 0.96 -11.84
N ALA A 47 14.87 2.02 -11.04
CA ALA A 47 15.03 1.94 -9.60
C ALA A 47 13.90 1.13 -8.95
N ALA A 48 12.67 1.26 -9.47
CA ALA A 48 11.52 0.48 -9.03
C ALA A 48 11.70 -1.02 -9.32
N ARG A 49 12.20 -1.39 -10.51
CA ARG A 49 12.49 -2.79 -10.91
C ARG A 49 13.51 -3.50 -10.02
N ALA A 50 14.41 -2.75 -9.40
CA ALA A 50 15.39 -3.31 -8.47
C ALA A 50 14.81 -3.61 -7.07
N LEU A 51 13.56 -3.22 -6.79
CA LEU A 51 12.96 -3.36 -5.47
C LEU A 51 12.47 -4.79 -5.19
N ARG A 52 12.57 -5.21 -3.93
CA ARG A 52 11.95 -6.43 -3.41
C ARG A 52 10.66 -6.07 -2.67
N LEU A 53 9.53 -6.13 -3.37
CA LEU A 53 8.25 -5.67 -2.82
C LEU A 53 7.78 -6.46 -1.60
N ASP A 54 8.05 -7.76 -1.50
CA ASP A 54 7.62 -8.54 -0.32
C ASP A 54 8.21 -8.01 0.99
N GLY A 55 9.50 -7.65 0.98
CA GLY A 55 10.14 -7.07 2.16
C GLY A 55 9.59 -5.68 2.51
N LEU A 56 9.29 -4.87 1.48
CA LEU A 56 8.69 -3.54 1.67
C LEU A 56 7.23 -3.63 2.11
N TRP A 57 6.51 -4.65 1.66
CA TRP A 57 5.15 -4.95 2.05
C TRP A 57 5.05 -5.25 3.53
N THR A 58 5.89 -6.16 4.06
CA THR A 58 5.92 -6.42 5.51
C THR A 58 6.13 -5.14 6.32
N LEU A 59 7.05 -4.29 5.88
CA LEU A 59 7.35 -3.02 6.55
C LEU A 59 6.22 -1.98 6.42
N ALA A 60 5.51 -1.98 5.30
CA ALA A 60 4.37 -1.10 5.05
C ALA A 60 3.13 -1.51 5.85
N VAL A 61 2.88 -2.82 5.99
CA VAL A 61 1.83 -3.35 6.86
C VAL A 61 2.09 -2.95 8.31
N GLN A 62 3.34 -3.09 8.78
CA GLN A 62 3.72 -2.65 10.13
C GLN A 62 3.50 -1.15 10.37
N ASP A 63 3.76 -0.30 9.37
CA ASP A 63 3.49 1.15 9.46
C ASP A 63 2.00 1.46 9.46
N ALA A 64 1.21 0.68 8.73
CA ALA A 64 -0.24 0.84 8.67
C ALA A 64 -0.89 0.47 10.00
N GLU A 65 -0.48 -0.66 10.60
CA GLU A 65 -0.99 -1.17 11.87
C GLU A 65 -0.39 -0.47 13.12
N ALA A 66 0.31 0.65 12.92
CA ALA A 66 0.90 1.41 14.02
C ALA A 66 -0.18 1.79 15.04
N PRO A 67 0.11 1.76 16.37
CA PRO A 67 -0.90 1.94 17.41
C PRO A 67 -1.73 3.23 17.29
N GLU A 68 -1.16 4.26 16.68
CA GLU A 68 -1.78 5.56 16.41
C GLU A 68 -2.97 5.52 15.44
N PHE A 69 -3.09 4.47 14.61
CA PHE A 69 -4.19 4.33 13.65
C PHE A 69 -5.33 3.41 14.15
N ARG A 70 -5.12 2.68 15.25
CA ARG A 70 -6.06 1.64 15.74
C ARG A 70 -7.46 2.15 16.11
N GLU A 71 -7.60 3.41 16.51
CA GLU A 71 -8.92 3.98 16.84
C GLU A 71 -9.75 4.31 15.57
N GLU A 72 -9.06 4.57 14.45
CA GLU A 72 -9.66 4.90 13.15
C GLU A 72 -9.84 3.67 12.25
N GLU A 73 -8.99 2.65 12.45
CA GLU A 73 -9.13 1.30 11.92
C GLU A 73 -10.33 0.60 12.58
N GLY A 74 -11.55 0.97 12.19
CA GLY A 74 -12.80 0.44 12.75
C GLY A 74 -13.06 -1.07 12.57
N ARG A 75 -12.04 -1.92 12.44
CA ARG A 75 -12.17 -3.36 12.16
C ARG A 75 -11.19 -4.23 12.95
N VAL A 76 -11.74 -5.34 13.41
CA VAL A 76 -11.09 -6.42 14.15
C VAL A 76 -10.10 -7.16 13.26
N SER A 77 -8.82 -7.19 13.67
CA SER A 77 -7.74 -8.10 13.24
C SER A 77 -7.86 -8.64 11.81
N PHE A 78 -7.31 -7.93 10.84
CA PHE A 78 -7.18 -8.43 9.48
C PHE A 78 -5.94 -9.31 9.31
N GLY A 79 -6.08 -10.44 8.63
CA GLY A 79 -4.95 -11.25 8.19
C GLY A 79 -4.45 -10.76 6.83
N LEU A 80 -3.56 -9.75 6.81
CA LEU A 80 -2.93 -9.33 5.57
C LEU A 80 -2.02 -10.45 5.03
N PRO A 81 -1.93 -10.63 3.70
CA PRO A 81 -1.10 -11.67 3.10
C PRO A 81 0.38 -11.45 3.46
N ALA A 82 1.13 -12.55 3.63
CA ALA A 82 2.56 -12.47 3.90
C ALA A 82 3.37 -11.93 2.71
N ALA A 83 2.91 -12.20 1.48
CA ALA A 83 3.50 -11.70 0.25
C ALA A 83 2.76 -10.45 -0.26
N CYS A 84 3.48 -9.59 -0.98
CA CYS A 84 2.89 -8.40 -1.59
C CYS A 84 1.87 -8.84 -2.67
N PRO A 85 0.62 -8.32 -2.64
CA PRO A 85 -0.41 -8.70 -3.63
C PRO A 85 -0.24 -7.99 -4.99
N PHE A 86 0.91 -7.33 -5.21
CA PHE A 86 1.24 -6.54 -6.39
C PHE A 86 2.63 -6.90 -6.92
N GLY A 87 2.76 -6.91 -8.24
CA GLY A 87 4.06 -6.99 -8.91
C GLY A 87 4.64 -5.61 -9.23
N VAL A 88 5.96 -5.50 -9.39
CA VAL A 88 6.60 -4.23 -9.78
C VAL A 88 6.14 -3.77 -11.16
N GLU A 89 6.12 -4.65 -12.15
CA GLU A 89 5.65 -4.30 -13.50
C GLU A 89 4.16 -3.91 -13.50
N GLU A 90 3.37 -4.52 -12.62
CA GLU A 90 1.97 -4.12 -12.42
C GLU A 90 1.88 -2.67 -11.89
N LEU A 91 2.67 -2.29 -10.88
CA LEU A 91 2.67 -0.91 -10.37
C LEU A 91 3.14 0.11 -11.44
N LEU A 92 4.06 -0.28 -12.31
CA LEU A 92 4.58 0.57 -13.37
C LEU A 92 3.65 0.68 -14.59
N ASP A 93 2.69 -0.24 -14.73
CA ASP A 93 1.70 -0.22 -15.81
C ASP A 93 0.79 1.01 -15.72
N GLU A 94 0.55 1.70 -16.84
CA GLU A 94 -0.29 2.91 -16.88
C GLU A 94 -1.75 2.62 -16.50
N GLY A 95 -2.23 1.39 -16.71
CA GLY A 95 -3.56 0.93 -16.35
C GLY A 95 -3.72 0.52 -14.88
N PHE A 96 -2.65 0.54 -14.08
CA PHE A 96 -2.78 0.27 -12.64
C PHE A 96 -3.56 1.38 -11.94
N GLY A 97 -4.70 1.01 -11.37
CA GLY A 97 -5.63 1.88 -10.64
C GLY A 97 -5.54 1.68 -9.13
N LEU A 98 -5.48 2.81 -8.41
CA LEU A 98 -5.33 2.83 -6.95
C LEU A 98 -6.58 2.33 -6.24
N ASP A 99 -7.76 2.64 -6.76
CA ASP A 99 -9.02 2.23 -6.15
C ASP A 99 -9.18 0.70 -6.20
N GLU A 100 -8.85 0.09 -7.35
CA GLU A 100 -8.81 -1.37 -7.50
C GLU A 100 -7.75 -2.01 -6.62
N ALA A 101 -6.60 -1.36 -6.43
CA ALA A 101 -5.55 -1.83 -5.55
C ALA A 101 -5.98 -1.83 -4.08
N VAL A 102 -6.61 -0.75 -3.60
CA VAL A 102 -7.19 -0.65 -2.25
C VAL A 102 -8.23 -1.74 -2.05
N GLU A 103 -9.12 -1.94 -3.02
CA GLU A 103 -10.13 -3.01 -2.97
C GLU A 103 -9.51 -4.41 -2.95
N ARG A 104 -8.40 -4.61 -3.65
CA ARG A 104 -7.65 -5.88 -3.61
C ARG A 104 -7.09 -6.14 -2.21
N VAL A 105 -6.44 -5.14 -1.61
CA VAL A 105 -5.91 -5.26 -0.23
C VAL A 105 -7.05 -5.56 0.74
N ARG A 106 -8.17 -4.84 0.63
CA ARG A 106 -9.36 -5.06 1.45
C ARG A 106 -9.91 -6.48 1.35
N LYS A 107 -9.96 -7.04 0.13
CA LYS A 107 -10.41 -8.42 -0.11
C LYS A 107 -9.42 -9.44 0.44
N SER A 108 -8.11 -9.23 0.24
CA SER A 108 -7.07 -10.12 0.77
C SER A 108 -7.04 -10.15 2.29
N ALA A 109 -7.31 -9.00 2.92
CA ALA A 109 -7.42 -8.88 4.37
C ALA A 109 -8.63 -9.65 4.93
N ALA A 110 -9.78 -9.58 4.24
CA ALA A 110 -11.04 -10.21 4.66
C ALA A 110 -11.08 -11.75 4.54
N THR A 111 -10.07 -12.37 3.94
CA THR A 111 -9.96 -13.83 3.80
C THR A 111 -9.16 -14.52 4.91
N GLY A 112 -8.88 -13.81 6.02
CA GLY A 112 -8.22 -14.34 7.22
C GLY A 112 -9.10 -15.26 8.06
#